data_AF-A0A699R880-F1
#
_entry.id   AF-A0A699R880-F1
#
_cell.length_a   1.000
_cell.length_b   1.000
_cell.length_c   1.000
_cell.angle_alpha   90.00
_cell.angle_beta   90.00
_cell.angle_gamma   90.00
#
_symmetry.space_group_name_H-M   'P 1'
#
loop_
_entity.id
_entity.type
_entity.pdbx_description
1 polymer ?
#
loop_
_entity_poly.entity_id
_entity_poly.type
_entity_poly.pdbx_seq_one_letter_code
_entity_poly.pdbx_strand_id
1 'polypeptide(L)'
;MLVFTDHKSLQHFLDHKELNMRQRKWLELLSDYDCEIRYHLGKANVVANALSRKERIKPRRVRALVMKIGLNLPMQILNAQVEARKEANFGTEDLCGMIKKLERPIDGTLCLNGRS
;
A
#
# COMPACT_ATOMS: atom_id res chain seq x y z
N MET A 1 15.70 27.59 12.75
CA MET A 1 15.09 27.70 11.40
C MET A 1 13.87 28.61 11.48
N LEU A 2 13.74 29.59 10.59
CA LEU A 2 12.56 30.47 10.58
C LEU A 2 11.53 29.94 9.57
N VAL A 3 10.32 29.64 10.05
CA VAL A 3 9.21 29.16 9.24
C VAL A 3 8.18 30.27 9.09
N PHE A 4 7.92 30.63 7.85
CA PHE A 4 7.00 31.67 7.47
C PHE A 4 5.65 31.06 7.08
N THR A 5 4.55 31.61 7.59
CA THR A 5 3.19 31.14 7.32
C THR A 5 2.24 32.30 7.06
N ASP A 6 1.30 32.12 6.13
CA ASP A 6 0.18 33.03 5.90
C ASP A 6 -1.06 32.68 6.73
N HIS A 7 -0.96 31.67 7.60
CA HIS A 7 -2.04 31.25 8.48
C HIS A 7 -1.80 31.76 9.90
N LYS A 8 -2.51 32.83 10.28
CA LYS A 8 -2.29 33.56 11.54
C LYS A 8 -2.41 32.69 12.79
N SER A 9 -3.28 31.67 12.80
CA SER A 9 -3.43 30.79 13.96
C SER A 9 -2.21 29.89 14.21
N LEU A 10 -1.35 29.68 13.21
CA LEU A 10 -0.15 28.85 13.36
C LEU A 10 0.99 29.58 14.07
N GLN A 11 0.92 30.91 14.18
CA GLN A 11 1.92 31.70 14.90
C GLN A 11 2.04 31.29 16.38
N HIS A 12 0.92 30.89 16.99
CA HIS A 12 0.85 30.48 18.40
C HIS A 12 0.72 28.96 18.57
N PHE A 13 1.09 28.20 17.54
CA PHE A 13 0.93 26.75 17.52
C PHE A 13 1.79 26.05 18.57
N LEU A 14 3.02 26.55 18.80
CA LEU A 14 3.96 25.98 19.75
C LEU A 14 3.61 26.34 21.21
N ASP A 15 2.91 27.44 21.43
CA ASP A 15 2.56 27.95 22.77
C ASP A 15 1.20 27.41 23.29
N HIS A 16 0.45 26.69 22.45
CA HIS A 16 -0.88 26.22 22.80
C HIS A 16 -0.83 25.03 23.77
N LYS A 17 -1.48 25.17 24.94
CA LYS A 17 -1.58 24.10 25.94
C LYS A 17 -2.57 22.99 25.57
N GLU A 18 -3.60 23.31 24.80
CA GLU A 18 -4.64 22.36 24.39
C GLU A 18 -4.57 22.12 22.87
N LEU A 19 -4.07 20.93 22.50
CA LEU A 19 -3.90 20.51 21.12
C LEU A 19 -4.64 19.19 20.86
N ASN A 20 -5.32 19.12 19.71
CA ASN A 20 -5.88 17.87 19.21
C ASN A 20 -4.75 16.85 18.94
N MET A 21 -5.03 15.54 18.98
CA MET A 21 -4.07 14.46 18.71
C MET A 21 -3.28 14.68 17.43
N ARG A 22 -3.92 15.21 16.37
CA ARG A 22 -3.23 15.53 15.12
C ARG A 22 -2.18 16.62 15.32
N GLN A 23 -2.52 17.69 16.04
CA GLN A 23 -1.61 18.80 16.31
C GLN A 23 -0.47 18.38 17.24
N ARG A 24 -0.73 17.53 18.25
CA ARG A 24 0.33 16.95 19.10
C ARG A 24 1.37 16.17 18.31
N LYS A 25 0.94 15.33 17.36
CA LYS A 25 1.87 14.62 16.45
C LYS A 25 2.73 15.58 15.61
N TRP A 26 2.15 16.69 15.14
CA TRP A 26 2.91 17.73 14.43
C TRP A 26 3.87 18.48 15.35
N LEU A 27 3.50 18.71 16.62
CA LEU A 27 4.36 19.37 17.59
C LEU A 27 5.56 18.51 17.97
N GLU A 28 5.36 17.20 18.16
CA GLU A 28 6.43 16.22 18.38
C GLU A 28 7.41 16.20 17.20
N LEU A 29 6.90 16.24 15.96
CA LEU A 29 7.76 16.35 14.78
C LEU A 29 8.52 17.68 14.72
N LEU A 30 7.87 18.78 15.11
CA LEU A 30 8.48 20.11 15.09
C LEU A 30 9.48 20.31 16.22
N SER A 31 9.34 19.63 17.37
CA SER A 31 10.29 19.74 18.49
C SER A 31 11.69 19.20 18.16
N ASP A 32 11.80 18.33 17.15
CA ASP A 32 13.09 17.87 16.64
C ASP A 32 13.87 18.97 15.89
N TYR A 33 13.20 20.09 15.58
CA TYR A 33 13.78 21.22 14.87
C TYR A 33 13.66 22.48 15.75
N ASP A 34 14.78 23.19 15.97
CA ASP A 34 14.75 24.53 16.56
C ASP A 34 14.10 25.51 15.57
N CYS A 35 12.77 25.55 15.52
CA CYS A 35 12.00 26.32 14.56
C CYS A 35 11.15 27.41 15.22
N GLU A 36 11.15 28.60 14.60
CA GLU A 36 10.29 29.71 14.99
C GLU A 36 9.24 29.93 13.89
N ILE A 37 7.95 29.97 14.25
CA ILE A 37 6.86 30.16 13.29
C ILE A 37 6.43 31.64 13.30
N ARG A 38 6.58 32.34 12.18
CA ARG A 38 6.17 33.74 12.03
C ARG A 38 5.11 33.92 10.96
N TYR A 39 4.09 34.71 11.32
CA TYR A 39 3.08 35.13 10.37
C TYR A 39 3.62 36.20 9.43
N HIS A 40 3.27 36.08 8.15
CA HIS A 40 3.38 37.17 7.18
C HIS A 40 2.16 37.18 6.26
N LEU A 41 1.95 38.32 5.59
CA LEU A 41 0.79 38.46 4.72
C LEU A 41 0.87 37.47 3.55
N GLY A 42 -0.26 36.86 3.17
CA GLY A 42 -0.33 35.87 2.07
C GLY A 42 0.20 36.36 0.72
N LYS A 43 0.23 37.68 0.50
CA LYS A 43 0.88 38.30 -0.68
C LYS A 43 2.39 38.08 -0.74
N ALA A 44 3.04 37.77 0.38
CA ALA A 44 4.44 37.36 0.41
C ALA A 44 4.61 35.83 0.34
N ASN A 45 3.53 35.04 0.43
CA ASN A 45 3.55 33.58 0.36
C ASN A 45 3.42 33.04 -1.07
N VAL A 46 3.73 33.84 -2.09
CA VAL A 46 3.44 33.53 -3.50
C VAL A 46 4.12 32.24 -3.95
N VAL A 47 5.38 32.05 -3.55
CA VAL A 47 6.16 30.86 -3.93
C VAL A 47 5.56 29.60 -3.34
N ALA A 48 5.30 29.56 -2.03
CA ALA A 48 4.70 28.40 -1.39
C ALA A 48 3.28 28.13 -1.91
N ASN A 49 2.50 29.19 -2.18
CA ASN A 49 1.18 29.07 -2.78
C ASN A 49 1.22 28.52 -4.21
N ALA A 50 2.19 28.92 -5.03
CA ALA A 50 2.37 28.36 -6.37
C ALA A 50 2.74 26.87 -6.30
N LEU A 51 3.61 26.49 -5.35
CA LEU A 51 4.01 25.10 -5.13
C LEU A 51 2.87 24.24 -4.57
N SER A 52 2.05 24.76 -3.66
CA SER A 52 0.95 24.01 -3.06
C SER A 52 -0.17 23.72 -4.06
N ARG A 53 -0.36 24.63 -5.03
CA ARG A 53 -1.35 24.52 -6.11
C ARG A 53 -0.88 23.67 -7.29
N LYS A 54 0.38 23.24 -7.32
CA LYS A 54 0.88 22.35 -8.37
C LYS A 54 0.06 21.06 -8.33
N GLU A 55 -0.67 20.82 -9.41
CA GLU A 55 -1.57 19.69 -9.52
C GLU A 55 -0.79 18.40 -9.28
N ARG A 56 -1.11 17.68 -8.20
CA ARG A 56 -0.61 16.31 -8.03
C ARG A 56 -1.27 15.50 -9.13
N ILE A 57 -0.53 15.23 -10.21
CA ILE A 57 -0.97 14.36 -11.30
C ILE A 57 -1.52 13.11 -10.62
N LYS A 58 -2.84 12.91 -10.68
CA LYS A 58 -3.45 11.71 -10.11
C LYS A 58 -2.78 10.53 -10.80
N PRO A 59 -2.17 9.60 -10.06
CA PRO A 59 -1.61 8.41 -10.68
C PRO A 59 -2.72 7.80 -11.52
N ARG A 60 -2.47 7.65 -12.83
CA ARG A 60 -3.44 7.06 -13.74
C ARG A 60 -3.64 5.61 -13.26
N ARG A 61 -4.72 5.37 -12.52
CA ARG A 61 -5.07 4.04 -12.02
C ARG A 61 -5.51 3.22 -13.22
N VAL A 62 -4.59 2.44 -13.78
CA VAL A 62 -4.90 1.46 -14.81
C VAL A 62 -5.52 0.25 -14.10
N ARG A 63 -6.77 -0.08 -14.42
CA ARG A 63 -7.34 -1.37 -14.02
C ARG A 63 -6.58 -2.44 -14.79
N ALA A 64 -6.00 -3.41 -14.07
CA ALA A 64 -5.47 -4.61 -14.71
C ALA A 64 -6.64 -5.30 -15.43
N LEU A 65 -6.63 -5.25 -16.76
CA LEU A 65 -7.52 -6.09 -17.56
C LEU A 65 -6.95 -7.50 -17.45
N VAL A 66 -7.68 -8.42 -16.82
CA VAL A 66 -7.32 -9.84 -16.82
C VAL A 66 -7.31 -10.29 -18.27
N MET A 67 -6.11 -10.36 -18.84
CA MET A 67 -5.90 -10.90 -20.16
C MET A 67 -6.13 -12.41 -20.08
N LYS A 68 -7.34 -12.87 -20.45
CA LYS A 68 -7.60 -14.24 -20.92
C LYS A 68 -6.87 -14.49 -22.25
N ILE A 69 -5.65 -13.99 -22.41
CA ILE A 69 -4.84 -14.25 -23.60
C ILE A 69 -4.34 -15.67 -23.43
N GLY A 70 -4.96 -16.59 -24.18
CA GLY A 70 -4.34 -17.58 -25.08
C GLY A 70 -3.21 -18.48 -24.59
N LEU A 71 -2.71 -18.29 -23.38
CA LEU A 71 -1.79 -19.20 -22.75
C LEU A 71 -2.67 -20.23 -22.10
N ASN A 72 -2.63 -21.44 -22.65
CA ASN A 72 -3.23 -22.64 -22.08
C ASN A 72 -2.61 -23.02 -20.72
N LEU A 73 -2.06 -22.04 -20.00
CA LEU A 73 -1.29 -22.16 -18.78
C LEU A 73 -2.12 -22.80 -17.66
N PRO A 74 -3.40 -22.43 -17.43
CA PRO A 74 -4.22 -23.15 -16.47
C PRO A 74 -4.33 -24.65 -16.80
N MET A 75 -4.49 -24.98 -18.08
CA MET A 75 -4.57 -26.38 -18.53
C MET A 75 -3.23 -27.10 -18.45
N GLN A 76 -2.11 -26.42 -18.75
CA GLN A 76 -0.77 -26.98 -18.61
C GLN A 76 -0.43 -27.25 -17.15
N ILE A 77 -0.80 -26.34 -16.24
CA ILE A 77 -0.66 -26.54 -14.79
C ILE A 77 -1.50 -27.73 -14.35
N LEU A 78 -2.76 -27.81 -14.79
CA LEU A 78 -3.63 -28.94 -14.46
C LEU A 78 -3.04 -30.28 -14.94
N ASN A 79 -2.57 -30.33 -16.20
CA ASN A 79 -1.96 -31.53 -16.75
C ASN A 79 -0.70 -31.93 -15.99
N ALA A 80 0.17 -30.97 -15.65
CA ALA A 80 1.37 -31.22 -14.86
C ALA A 80 1.04 -31.73 -13.44
N GLN A 81 0.00 -31.19 -12.82
CA GLN A 81 -0.49 -31.66 -11.51
C GLN A 81 -1.03 -33.09 -11.59
N VAL A 82 -1.79 -33.43 -12.64
CA VAL A 82 -2.32 -34.78 -12.86
C VAL A 82 -1.18 -35.79 -13.07
N GLU A 83 -0.18 -35.43 -13.88
CA GLU A 83 1.00 -36.26 -14.11
C GLU A 83 1.82 -36.48 -12.83
N ALA A 84 2.05 -35.43 -12.04
CA ALA A 84 2.76 -35.53 -10.77
C ALA A 84 2.01 -36.39 -9.72
N ARG A 85 0.68 -36.48 -9.81
CA ARG A 85 -0.17 -37.26 -8.89
C ARG A 85 -0.26 -38.76 -9.22
N LYS A 86 0.39 -39.26 -10.27
CA LYS A 86 0.42 -40.71 -10.50
C LYS A 86 1.08 -41.42 -9.31
N GLU A 87 0.47 -42.50 -8.81
CA GLU A 87 0.92 -43.23 -7.60
C GLU A 87 2.38 -43.70 -7.70
N ALA A 88 2.88 -43.93 -8.92
CA ALA A 88 4.28 -44.24 -9.20
C ALA A 88 5.27 -43.13 -8.79
N ASN A 89 4.82 -41.89 -8.59
CA ASN A 89 5.69 -40.72 -8.40
C ASN A 89 5.86 -40.29 -6.93
N PHE A 90 5.07 -40.80 -5.97
CA PHE A 90 5.18 -40.46 -4.54
C PHE A 90 5.17 -41.74 -3.69
N GLY A 91 6.27 -42.48 -3.73
CA GLY A 91 6.41 -43.79 -3.05
C GLY A 91 6.45 -43.79 -1.52
N THR A 92 6.05 -42.71 -0.84
CA THR A 92 6.03 -42.63 0.64
C THR A 92 4.64 -42.26 1.17
N GLU A 93 4.19 -42.95 2.22
CA GLU A 93 2.85 -42.79 2.83
C GLU A 93 2.58 -41.35 3.29
N ASP A 94 3.62 -40.63 3.73
CA ASP A 94 3.52 -39.24 4.19
C ASP A 94 3.10 -38.25 3.07
N LEU A 95 3.67 -38.39 1.87
CA LEU A 95 3.30 -37.54 0.73
C LEU A 95 1.89 -37.85 0.22
N CYS A 96 1.49 -39.12 0.29
CA CYS A 96 0.12 -39.55 -0.02
C CYS A 96 -0.92 -38.84 0.88
N GLY A 97 -0.62 -38.72 2.18
CA GLY A 97 -1.45 -38.00 3.14
C GLY A 97 -1.60 -36.49 2.84
N MET A 98 -0.53 -35.85 2.34
CA MET A 98 -0.55 -34.42 1.97
C MET A 98 -1.31 -34.16 0.67
N ILE A 99 -1.16 -35.02 -0.34
CA ILE A 99 -1.86 -34.91 -1.63
C ILE A 99 -3.39 -35.04 -1.45
N LYS A 100 -3.85 -35.89 -0.52
CA LYS A 100 -5.28 -36.04 -0.20
C LYS A 100 -5.92 -34.79 0.41
N LYS A 101 -5.13 -33.85 0.93
CA LYS A 101 -5.60 -32.59 1.53
C LYS A 101 -5.71 -31.42 0.54
N LEU A 102 -5.39 -31.65 -0.74
CA LEU A 102 -5.55 -30.64 -1.79
C LEU A 102 -7.02 -30.57 -2.23
N GLU A 103 -7.58 -29.35 -2.27
CA GLU A 103 -8.94 -29.09 -2.75
C GLU A 103 -8.94 -28.57 -4.18
N ARG A 104 -10.06 -28.78 -4.90
CA ARG A 104 -10.27 -28.26 -6.26
C ARG A 104 -11.08 -26.97 -6.23
N PRO A 105 -10.51 -25.80 -6.58
CA PRO A 105 -11.27 -24.59 -6.83
C PRO A 105 -12.14 -24.73 -8.10
N ILE A 106 -12.97 -23.72 -8.35
CA ILE A 106 -13.90 -23.63 -9.50
C ILE A 106 -13.15 -23.74 -10.85
N ASP A 107 -11.86 -23.43 -10.89
CA ASP A 107 -11.00 -23.53 -12.08
C ASP A 107 -10.40 -24.93 -12.31
N GLY A 108 -10.65 -25.89 -11.40
CA GLY A 108 -10.23 -27.28 -11.51
C GLY A 108 -8.79 -27.57 -11.09
N THR A 109 -7.98 -26.57 -10.74
CA THR A 109 -6.61 -26.74 -10.23
C THR A 109 -6.60 -27.34 -8.82
N LEU A 110 -5.46 -27.83 -8.31
CA LEU A 110 -5.36 -28.33 -6.92
C LEU A 110 -4.59 -27.33 -6.05
N CYS A 111 -5.21 -26.86 -4.97
CA CYS A 111 -4.66 -25.87 -4.04
C CYS A 111 -4.69 -26.38 -2.60
N LEU A 112 -3.74 -25.93 -1.78
CA LEU A 112 -3.75 -26.15 -0.33
C LEU A 112 -4.68 -25.14 0.33
N ASN A 113 -5.56 -25.61 1.23
CA ASN A 113 -6.46 -24.73 1.96
C ASN A 113 -5.68 -23.67 2.75
N GLY A 114 -5.99 -22.40 2.47
CA GLY A 114 -5.59 -21.28 3.33
C GLY A 114 -4.71 -20.21 2.71
N ARG A 115 -4.40 -20.22 1.41
CA ARG A 115 -3.79 -19.04 0.75
C ARG A 115 -4.37 -18.77 -0.63
N SER A 116 -5.32 -17.83 -0.58
CA SER A 116 -5.88 -16.96 -1.63
C SER A 116 -6.83 -17.57 -2.65
#